data_AF-A0A5J4RFX7-F1
#
_entry.id   AF-A0A5J4RFX7-F1
#
_cell.length_a   1.000
_cell.length_b   1.000
_cell.length_c   1.000
_cell.angle_alpha   90.00
_cell.angle_beta   90.00
_cell.angle_gamma   90.00
#
_symmetry.space_group_name_H-M   'P 1'
#
loop_
_entity.id
_entity.type
_entity.pdbx_description
1 polymer ?
#
loop_
_entity_poly.entity_id
_entity_poly.type
_entity_poly.pdbx_seq_one_letter_code
_entity_poly.pdbx_strand_id
1 'polypeptide(L)'
;MDDQKLADDVYAVQMNPETCACKTSLQVAYFVLDNAKYWYLNFIYNFMYKCFDMEKLHFVEGDTDSAYWAVSGDEDAGIIQQFKHVIKNQQFYDENAKFFFPTIEGDLLDEKKILGLAIEREGPEIIAPAPKNYYMK
;
A
#
# COMPACT_ATOMS: atom_id res chain seq x y z
N MET A 1 14.52 -27.51 -17.06
CA MET A 1 15.53 -26.53 -16.67
C MET A 1 16.85 -27.19 -16.99
N ASP A 2 17.56 -26.69 -18.00
CA ASP A 2 18.86 -27.23 -18.40
C ASP A 2 19.94 -26.35 -17.77
N ASP A 3 20.73 -26.95 -16.88
CA ASP A 3 21.78 -26.26 -16.14
C ASP A 3 23.13 -26.64 -16.77
N GLN A 4 23.80 -25.69 -17.41
CA GLN A 4 25.13 -25.87 -17.99
C GLN A 4 26.18 -25.30 -17.04
N LYS A 5 27.02 -26.16 -16.44
CA LYS A 5 28.14 -25.71 -15.59
C LYS A 5 29.17 -24.96 -16.45
N LEU A 6 29.50 -23.72 -16.09
CA LEU A 6 30.49 -22.89 -16.77
C LEU A 6 31.83 -22.85 -16.02
N ALA A 7 31.80 -22.85 -14.68
CA ALA A 7 32.98 -22.92 -13.81
C ALA A 7 32.60 -23.47 -12.43
N ASP A 8 33.57 -23.58 -11.50
CA ASP A 8 33.26 -23.89 -10.10
C ASP A 8 32.34 -22.81 -9.52
N ASP A 9 31.23 -23.27 -8.96
CA ASP A 9 30.12 -22.46 -8.43
C ASP A 9 29.43 -21.51 -9.44
N VAL A 10 29.65 -21.69 -10.75
CA VAL A 10 28.98 -20.88 -11.80
C VAL A 10 28.24 -21.78 -12.79
N TYR A 11 26.93 -21.56 -12.88
CA TYR A 11 26.02 -22.30 -13.77
C TYR A 11 25.25 -21.32 -14.66
N ALA A 12 25.15 -21.64 -15.95
CA ALA A 12 24.21 -21.01 -16.85
C ALA A 12 22.89 -21.77 -16.79
N VAL A 13 21.82 -21.07 -16.43
CA VAL A 13 20.46 -21.61 -16.42
C VAL A 13 19.71 -21.04 -17.61
N GLN A 14 19.34 -21.89 -18.55
CA GLN A 14 18.45 -21.50 -19.65
C GLN A 14 17.00 -21.67 -19.19
N MET A 15 16.31 -20.55 -18.95
CA MET A 15 14.86 -20.58 -18.76
C MET A 15 14.20 -20.82 -20.12
N ASN A 16 13.46 -21.91 -20.24
CA ASN A 16 12.57 -22.10 -21.37
C ASN A 16 11.38 -21.14 -21.20
N PRO A 17 11.10 -20.25 -22.17
CA PRO A 17 9.93 -19.39 -22.08
C PRO A 17 8.67 -20.28 -22.15
N GLU A 18 7.96 -20.41 -21.03
CA GLU A 18 6.64 -21.01 -21.02
C GLU A 18 5.64 -20.04 -21.65
N THR A 19 5.00 -20.46 -22.75
CA THR A 19 3.97 -19.66 -23.39
C THR A 19 2.63 -19.87 -22.68
N CYS A 20 2.18 -18.88 -21.91
CA CYS A 20 0.81 -18.81 -21.44
C CYS A 20 -0.08 -18.19 -22.51
N ALA A 21 -1.19 -18.84 -22.86
CA ALA A 21 -2.13 -18.33 -23.87
C ALA A 21 -2.92 -17.08 -23.41
N CYS A 22 -2.78 -16.65 -22.14
CA CYS A 22 -3.49 -15.51 -21.52
C CYS A 22 -4.92 -15.32 -22.05
N LYS A 23 -5.75 -16.38 -21.94
CA LYS A 23 -7.13 -16.41 -22.48
C LYS A 23 -8.12 -15.53 -21.70
N THR A 24 -7.67 -14.80 -20.67
CA THR A 24 -8.51 -13.88 -19.92
C THR A 24 -9.01 -12.80 -20.87
N SER A 25 -10.33 -12.59 -20.95
CA SER A 25 -10.87 -11.56 -21.82
C SER A 25 -10.37 -10.19 -21.34
N LEU A 26 -9.99 -9.32 -22.28
CA LEU A 26 -9.59 -7.94 -21.97
C LEU A 26 -10.63 -7.22 -21.10
N GLN A 27 -11.90 -7.54 -21.30
CA GLN A 27 -13.02 -7.03 -20.50
C GLN A 27 -12.89 -7.34 -19.01
N VAL A 28 -12.48 -8.56 -18.65
CA VAL A 28 -12.26 -8.95 -17.24
C VAL A 28 -11.07 -8.18 -16.66
N ALA A 29 -9.99 -8.02 -17.43
CA ALA A 29 -8.83 -7.25 -16.98
C ALA A 29 -9.19 -5.76 -16.72
N TYR A 30 -9.92 -5.13 -17.63
CA TYR A 30 -10.42 -3.75 -17.42
C TYR A 30 -11.35 -3.66 -16.22
N PHE A 31 -12.30 -4.59 -16.09
CA PHE A 31 -13.22 -4.62 -14.95
C PHE A 31 -12.46 -4.69 -13.61
N VAL A 32 -11.47 -5.57 -13.49
CA VAL A 32 -10.67 -5.70 -12.25
C VAL A 32 -9.89 -4.41 -11.97
N LEU A 33 -9.24 -3.84 -12.99
CA LEU A 33 -8.46 -2.61 -12.84
C LEU A 33 -9.33 -1.41 -12.40
N ASP A 34 -10.50 -1.26 -12.98
CA ASP A 34 -11.41 -0.17 -12.66
C ASP A 34 -11.99 -0.31 -11.25
N ASN A 35 -12.28 -1.54 -10.81
CA ASN A 35 -12.68 -1.80 -9.43
C ASN A 35 -11.56 -1.46 -8.43
N ALA A 36 -10.31 -1.81 -8.73
CA ALA A 36 -9.17 -1.45 -7.87
C ALA A 36 -9.03 0.08 -7.73
N LYS A 37 -9.10 0.82 -8.84
CA LYS A 37 -9.07 2.29 -8.83
C LYS A 37 -10.24 2.88 -8.05
N TYR A 38 -11.44 2.33 -8.24
CA TYR A 38 -12.63 2.78 -7.51
C TYR A 38 -12.43 2.66 -5.99
N TRP A 39 -11.91 1.53 -5.52
CA TRP A 39 -11.64 1.33 -4.09
C TRP A 39 -10.60 2.30 -3.55
N TYR A 40 -9.54 2.55 -4.31
CA TYR A 40 -8.52 3.53 -3.94
C TYR A 40 -9.09 4.95 -3.81
N LEU A 41 -9.89 5.39 -4.79
CA LEU A 41 -10.57 6.69 -4.77
C LEU A 41 -11.62 6.76 -3.64
N ASN A 42 -12.33 5.67 -3.38
CA ASN A 42 -13.31 5.59 -2.30
C ASN A 42 -12.63 5.83 -0.95
N PHE A 43 -11.48 5.21 -0.69
CA PHE A 43 -10.72 5.48 0.53
C PHE A 43 -10.29 6.95 0.62
N ILE A 44 -9.68 7.51 -0.43
CA ILE A 44 -9.20 8.89 -0.40
C ILE A 44 -10.36 9.87 -0.18
N TYR A 45 -11.36 9.85 -1.06
CA TYR A 45 -12.41 10.88 -1.07
C TYR A 45 -13.49 10.67 -0.01
N ASN A 46 -13.90 9.42 0.23
CA ASN A 46 -15.00 9.15 1.16
C ASN A 46 -14.53 8.89 2.58
N PHE A 47 -13.25 8.55 2.81
CA PHE A 47 -12.69 8.39 4.14
C PHE A 47 -11.66 9.48 4.47
N MET A 48 -10.50 9.52 3.81
CA MET A 48 -9.40 10.43 4.21
C MET A 48 -9.81 11.90 4.23
N TYR A 49 -10.42 12.42 3.16
CA TYR A 49 -10.82 13.83 3.09
C TYR A 49 -11.84 14.23 4.16
N LYS A 50 -12.67 13.29 4.63
CA LYS A 50 -13.65 13.54 5.69
C LYS A 50 -13.06 13.36 7.09
N CYS A 51 -12.13 12.42 7.22
CA CYS A 51 -11.59 11.97 8.49
C CYS A 51 -10.34 12.72 8.94
N PHE A 52 -9.45 13.03 8.00
CA PHE A 52 -8.11 13.56 8.27
C PHE A 52 -7.97 15.02 7.88
N ASP A 53 -7.05 15.68 8.56
CA ASP A 53 -6.51 16.98 8.19
C ASP A 53 -5.53 16.80 7.02
N MET A 54 -5.98 17.18 5.82
CA MET A 54 -5.18 17.02 4.60
C MET A 54 -4.02 18.01 4.51
N GLU A 55 -3.98 19.05 5.35
CA GLU A 55 -2.81 19.95 5.44
C GLU A 55 -1.64 19.29 6.19
N LYS A 56 -1.94 18.23 6.96
CA LYS A 56 -0.95 17.44 7.73
C LYS A 56 -0.57 16.13 7.04
N LEU A 57 -1.04 15.89 5.82
CA LEU A 57 -0.75 14.69 5.05
C LEU A 57 -0.13 15.07 3.72
N HIS A 58 1.01 14.45 3.38
CA HIS A 58 1.66 14.62 2.10
C HIS A 58 1.77 13.27 1.39
N PHE A 59 1.23 13.17 0.17
CA PHE A 59 1.40 11.99 -0.66
C PHE A 59 2.84 11.94 -1.19
N VAL A 60 3.54 10.85 -0.94
CA VAL A 60 4.95 10.69 -1.35
C VAL A 60 5.06 9.83 -2.60
N GLU A 61 4.51 8.62 -2.55
CA GLU A 61 4.61 7.63 -3.63
C GLU A 61 3.45 6.63 -3.53
N GLY A 62 3.15 5.94 -4.62
CA GLY A 62 2.20 4.83 -4.61
C GLY A 62 2.34 3.98 -5.86
N ASP A 63 2.08 2.68 -5.71
CA ASP A 63 2.14 1.70 -6.79
C ASP A 63 0.97 0.73 -6.67
N THR A 64 0.08 0.75 -7.66
CA THR A 64 -1.06 -0.16 -7.90
C THR A 64 -2.04 -0.31 -6.73
N ASP A 65 -1.62 -0.91 -5.63
CA ASP A 65 -2.36 -1.25 -4.42
C ASP A 65 -1.72 -0.67 -3.14
N SER A 66 -0.62 0.08 -3.25
CA SER A 66 0.10 0.69 -2.13
C SER A 66 0.15 2.22 -2.24
N ALA A 67 0.24 2.89 -1.09
CA ALA A 67 0.33 4.34 -0.98
C ALA A 67 1.17 4.75 0.24
N TYR A 68 2.15 5.61 0.03
CA TYR A 68 3.00 6.16 1.07
C TYR A 68 2.65 7.62 1.32
N TRP A 69 2.36 7.91 2.59
CA TRP A 69 1.98 9.24 3.07
C TRP A 69 2.93 9.66 4.18
N ALA A 70 3.44 10.88 4.10
CA ALA A 70 4.09 11.52 5.24
C ALA A 70 3.03 12.18 6.12
N VAL A 71 3.10 11.92 7.42
CA VAL A 71 2.12 12.36 8.43
C VAL A 71 2.77 13.37 9.36
N SER A 72 2.25 14.61 9.37
CA SER A 72 2.73 15.70 10.23
C SER A 72 1.96 15.70 11.55
N GLY A 73 2.40 14.86 12.49
CA GLY A 73 1.80 14.77 13.81
C GLY A 73 2.69 15.32 14.93
N ASP A 74 2.73 14.63 16.06
CA ASP A 74 3.51 14.97 17.24
C ASP A 74 4.91 14.32 17.17
N GLU A 75 5.97 15.13 17.28
CA GLU A 75 7.36 14.65 17.22
C GLU A 75 7.68 13.74 18.41
N ASP A 76 7.14 14.05 19.60
CA ASP A 76 7.39 13.28 20.83
C ASP A 76 6.76 11.88 20.79
N ALA A 77 5.67 11.72 20.02
CA ALA A 77 4.99 10.45 19.84
C ALA A 77 5.68 9.55 18.79
N GLY A 78 6.55 10.12 17.95
CA GLY A 78 7.28 9.41 16.90
C GLY A 78 6.36 8.68 15.91
N ILE A 79 6.82 7.55 15.37
CA ILE A 79 6.06 6.76 14.38
C ILE A 79 4.82 6.06 14.99
N ILE A 80 4.84 5.79 16.30
CA ILE A 80 3.78 5.07 17.04
C ILE A 80 2.46 5.84 17.02
N GLN A 81 2.51 7.13 16.71
CA GLN A 81 1.35 7.99 16.66
C GLN A 81 0.34 7.65 15.55
N GLN A 82 0.81 7.01 14.47
CA GLN A 82 0.03 6.71 13.26
C GLN A 82 -0.79 7.92 12.80
N PHE A 83 -2.11 7.81 12.74
CA PHE A 83 -3.01 8.89 12.32
C PHE A 83 -3.57 9.73 13.47
N LYS A 84 -3.24 9.43 14.73
CA LYS A 84 -3.89 10.02 15.93
C LYS A 84 -3.95 11.55 15.90
N HIS A 85 -2.88 12.21 15.50
CA HIS A 85 -2.76 13.68 15.53
C HIS A 85 -3.22 14.38 14.24
N VAL A 86 -3.62 13.60 13.23
CA VAL A 86 -4.15 14.11 11.96
C VAL A 86 -5.64 13.80 11.78
N ILE A 87 -6.28 13.07 12.71
CA ILE A 87 -7.73 12.90 12.72
C ILE A 87 -8.39 14.23 13.09
N LYS A 88 -9.13 14.82 12.14
CA LYS A 88 -9.90 16.05 12.38
C LYS A 88 -11.34 15.78 12.81
N ASN A 89 -11.88 14.62 12.48
CA ASN A 89 -13.25 14.22 12.83
C ASN A 89 -13.23 12.85 13.50
N GLN A 90 -13.04 12.86 14.82
CA GLN A 90 -12.94 11.63 15.62
C GLN A 90 -14.20 10.78 15.56
N GLN A 91 -15.39 11.41 15.64
CA GLN A 91 -16.65 10.68 15.54
C GLN A 91 -16.76 9.93 14.21
N PHE A 92 -16.42 10.58 13.10
CA PHE A 92 -16.42 9.94 11.79
C PHE A 92 -15.40 8.80 11.72
N TYR A 93 -14.20 8.99 12.28
CA TYR A 93 -13.19 7.92 12.36
C TYR A 93 -13.73 6.71 13.11
N ASP A 94 -14.23 6.89 14.34
CA ASP A 94 -14.70 5.81 15.21
C ASP A 94 -15.87 5.02 14.56
N GLU A 95 -16.75 5.71 13.84
CA GLU A 95 -17.87 5.08 13.14
C GLU A 95 -17.45 4.33 11.86
N ASN A 96 -16.42 4.80 11.14
CA ASN A 96 -16.13 4.37 9.77
C ASN A 96 -14.79 3.64 9.57
N ALA A 97 -13.82 3.78 10.48
CA ALA A 97 -12.48 3.19 10.35
C ALA A 97 -12.56 1.67 10.15
N LYS A 98 -13.48 1.01 10.85
CA LYS A 98 -13.76 -0.43 10.72
C LYS A 98 -14.07 -0.91 9.30
N PHE A 99 -14.50 -0.04 8.38
CA PHE A 99 -14.76 -0.44 6.99
C PHE A 99 -13.47 -0.56 6.18
N PHE A 100 -12.45 0.23 6.52
CA PHE A 100 -11.20 0.31 5.80
C PHE A 100 -10.06 -0.44 6.50
N PHE A 101 -10.01 -0.41 7.83
CA PHE A 101 -8.95 -1.07 8.61
C PHE A 101 -9.45 -2.38 9.25
N PRO A 102 -8.53 -3.32 9.57
CA PRO A 102 -8.82 -4.46 10.43
C PRO A 102 -9.35 -3.98 11.79
N THR A 103 -10.29 -4.72 12.38
CA THR A 103 -10.93 -4.39 13.66
C THR A 103 -10.35 -5.16 14.84
N ILE A 104 -9.28 -5.93 14.64
CA ILE A 104 -8.71 -6.76 15.70
C ILE A 104 -7.84 -5.85 16.58
N GLU A 105 -8.06 -5.92 17.89
CA GLU A 105 -7.25 -5.22 18.88
C GLU A 105 -5.92 -5.96 19.04
N GLY A 106 -4.79 -5.36 18.64
CA GLY A 106 -3.48 -6.01 18.69
C GLY A 106 -2.39 -5.27 17.91
N ASP A 107 -1.26 -5.95 17.66
CA ASP A 107 -0.17 -5.44 16.82
C ASP A 107 -0.65 -5.41 15.37
N LEU A 108 -1.02 -4.22 14.88
CA LEU A 108 -1.76 -3.97 13.63
C LEU A 108 -0.97 -4.27 12.34
N LEU A 109 0.28 -4.72 12.46
CA LEU A 109 1.12 -5.07 11.34
C LEU A 109 0.65 -6.42 10.75
N ASP A 110 0.56 -6.49 9.42
CA ASP A 110 0.21 -7.68 8.62
C ASP A 110 -1.23 -8.20 8.67
N GLU A 111 -2.15 -7.59 9.41
CA GLU A 111 -3.55 -7.99 9.34
C GLU A 111 -4.24 -7.48 8.06
N LYS A 112 -4.73 -8.41 7.25
CA LYS A 112 -5.36 -8.11 5.95
C LYS A 112 -6.86 -8.32 6.00
N LYS A 113 -7.59 -7.25 5.66
CA LYS A 113 -9.04 -7.30 5.39
C LYS A 113 -9.28 -7.30 3.89
N ILE A 114 -10.19 -8.15 3.41
CA ILE A 114 -10.63 -8.12 2.01
C ILE A 114 -11.19 -6.72 1.71
N LEU A 115 -10.62 -6.04 0.71
CA LEU A 115 -10.94 -4.65 0.34
C LEU A 115 -10.71 -3.63 1.45
N GLY A 116 -9.93 -4.01 2.48
CA GLY A 116 -9.40 -3.09 3.48
C GLY A 116 -7.94 -2.77 3.20
N LEU A 117 -7.42 -1.82 3.96
CA LEU A 117 -6.04 -1.40 3.96
C LEU A 117 -5.29 -2.08 5.10
N ALA A 118 -4.04 -2.41 4.83
CA ALA A 118 -3.10 -2.88 5.83
C ALA A 118 -1.96 -1.86 5.93
N ILE A 119 -1.48 -1.62 7.16
CA ILE A 119 -0.25 -0.87 7.36
C ILE A 119 0.91 -1.84 7.13
N GLU A 120 1.54 -1.73 5.97
CA GLU A 120 2.64 -2.63 5.60
C GLU A 120 3.98 -2.18 6.17
N ARG A 121 4.20 -0.86 6.22
CA ARG A 121 5.45 -0.29 6.71
C ARG A 121 5.24 1.12 7.26
N GLU A 122 5.90 1.39 8.38
CA GLU A 122 6.03 2.71 8.97
C GLU A 122 7.52 3.02 9.11
N GLY A 123 7.88 4.28 8.91
CA GLY A 123 9.26 4.75 9.00
C GLY A 123 9.32 6.23 9.31
N PRO A 124 10.39 6.72 9.95
CA PRO A 124 10.53 8.14 10.29
C PRO A 124 10.75 9.02 9.06
N GLU A 125 11.24 8.45 7.95
CA GLU A 125 11.53 9.18 6.73
C GLU A 125 11.36 8.30 5.49
N ILE A 126 10.91 8.92 4.39
CA ILE A 126 10.82 8.32 3.06
C ILE A 126 11.32 9.32 2.01
N ILE A 127 12.08 8.83 1.04
CA ILE A 127 12.54 9.59 -0.13
C ILE A 127 12.13 8.79 -1.38
N ALA A 128 11.38 9.42 -2.29
CA ALA A 128 10.93 8.81 -3.54
C ALA A 128 11.34 9.67 -4.76
N PRO A 129 12.55 9.50 -5.31
CA PRO A 129 13.02 10.31 -6.44
C PRO A 129 12.29 10.02 -7.77
N ALA A 130 11.73 8.82 -7.94
CA ALA A 130 11.01 8.42 -9.15
C ALA A 130 9.94 7.36 -8.83
N PRO A 131 8.92 7.17 -9.69
CA PRO A 131 7.94 6.11 -9.52
C PRO A 131 8.61 4.73 -9.37
N LYS A 132 8.17 3.93 -8.40
CA LYS A 132 8.75 2.61 -8.07
C LYS A 132 10.21 2.66 -7.63
N ASN A 133 10.71 3.82 -7.22
CA ASN A 133 12.06 4.00 -6.71
C ASN A 133 12.01 4.87 -5.47
N TYR A 134 12.05 4.23 -4.31
CA TYR A 134 11.99 4.88 -3.02
C TYR A 134 12.86 4.19 -1.98
N TYR A 135 13.21 4.94 -0.94
CA TYR A 135 13.86 4.45 0.26
C TYR A 135 13.06 4.92 1.46
N MET A 136 12.71 3.99 2.35
CA MET A 136 12.14 4.27 3.66
C MET A 136 13.07 3.69 4.71
N LYS A 137 13.27 4.43 5.80
CA LYS A 137 14.07 4.00 6.94
C LYS A 137 13.28 3.11 7.87
#